data_AF-A0A1E7RDN4-F1
#
_entry.id   AF-A0A1E7RDN4-F1
#
_cell.length_a   1.000
_cell.length_b   1.000
_cell.length_c   1.000
_cell.angle_alpha   90.00
_cell.angle_beta   90.00
_cell.angle_gamma   90.00
#
_symmetry.space_group_name_H-M   'P 1'
#
loop_
_entity.id
_entity.type
_entity.pdbx_description
1 polymer ?
#
loop_
_entity_poly.entity_id
_entity_poly.type
_entity_poly.pdbx_seq_one_letter_code
_entity_poly.pdbx_strand_id
1 'polypeptide(L)'
;MQVKDDCHYQVTAFDPDVIMAETEHENSQVLALAVQNWLGYGLVYPKLDQLDISQLQQRYPKIILLDENSPEHDDFIQYGQVVFDWNEYQVEVQKLVYYVGL
;
A
#
# COMPACT_ATOMS: atom_id res chain seq x y z
N MET A 1 21.84 10.25 4.36
CA MET A 1 20.76 10.41 5.35
C MET A 1 19.83 11.49 4.81
N GLN A 2 18.74 11.14 4.14
CA GLN A 2 17.67 12.09 3.76
C GLN A 2 16.42 11.50 3.08
N VAL A 3 16.35 10.20 2.78
CA VAL A 3 15.17 9.62 2.08
C VAL A 3 13.88 9.67 2.93
N LYS A 4 13.99 9.59 4.25
CA LYS A 4 12.83 9.63 5.15
C LYS A 4 12.16 11.01 5.21
N ASP A 5 12.92 12.10 5.12
CA ASP A 5 12.37 13.45 5.25
C ASP A 5 11.57 13.88 4.00
N ASP A 6 12.02 13.49 2.81
CA ASP A 6 11.40 13.92 1.55
C ASP A 6 9.97 13.39 1.38
N CYS A 7 9.73 12.13 1.74
CA CYS A 7 8.43 11.49 1.54
C CYS A 7 7.37 12.01 2.53
N HIS A 8 7.74 12.24 3.80
CA HIS A 8 6.85 12.87 4.78
C HIS A 8 6.45 14.29 4.37
N TYR A 9 7.42 15.06 3.84
CA TYR A 9 7.15 16.40 3.33
C TYR A 9 6.17 16.36 2.16
N GLN A 10 6.33 15.41 1.23
CA GLN A 10 5.41 15.26 0.10
C GLN A 10 3.98 14.91 0.53
N VAL A 11 3.78 13.97 1.46
CA VAL A 11 2.42 13.65 1.93
C VAL A 11 1.75 14.87 2.57
N THR A 12 2.48 15.62 3.40
CA THR A 12 1.93 16.80 4.09
C THR A 12 1.65 17.96 3.12
N ALA A 13 2.46 18.11 2.07
CA ALA A 13 2.33 19.21 1.11
C ALA A 13 1.29 18.95 0.01
N PHE A 14 1.11 17.70 -0.40
CA PHE A 14 0.19 17.32 -1.47
C PHE A 14 -1.18 16.83 -0.96
N ASP A 15 -1.28 16.45 0.32
CA ASP A 15 -2.50 15.93 0.96
C ASP A 15 -3.20 14.85 0.12
N PRO A 16 -2.50 13.76 -0.25
CA PRO A 16 -3.05 12.76 -1.15
C PRO A 16 -4.06 11.87 -0.44
N ASP A 17 -5.18 11.53 -1.10
CA ASP A 17 -6.12 10.52 -0.58
C ASP A 17 -5.54 9.08 -0.63
N VAL A 18 -4.57 8.84 -1.51
CA VAL A 18 -3.96 7.53 -1.77
C VAL A 18 -2.47 7.65 -2.04
N ILE A 19 -1.69 6.69 -1.55
CA ILE A 19 -0.26 6.54 -1.86
C ILE A 19 0.06 5.11 -2.29
N MET A 20 1.11 4.91 -3.07
CA MET A 20 1.45 3.57 -3.58
C MET A 20 2.94 3.34 -3.62
N ALA A 21 3.34 2.10 -3.38
CA ALA A 21 4.71 1.68 -3.63
C ALA A 21 4.92 1.53 -5.14
N GLU A 22 6.09 1.95 -5.61
CA GLU A 22 6.59 1.65 -6.96
C GLU A 22 7.57 0.47 -6.95
N THR A 23 8.18 0.19 -5.80
CA THR A 23 9.12 -0.92 -5.61
C THR A 23 8.88 -1.67 -4.31
N GLU A 24 9.34 -2.92 -4.23
CA GLU A 24 9.26 -3.75 -3.01
C GLU A 24 9.85 -3.06 -1.78
N HIS A 25 10.91 -2.28 -1.98
CA HIS A 25 11.65 -1.61 -0.91
C HIS A 25 10.88 -0.45 -0.25
N GLU A 26 9.82 0.05 -0.91
CA GLU A 26 9.01 1.15 -0.42
C GLU A 26 7.84 0.69 0.45
N ASN A 27 7.48 -0.59 0.40
CA ASN A 27 6.27 -1.13 1.04
C ASN A 27 6.15 -0.77 2.53
N SER A 28 7.23 -0.96 3.31
CA SER A 28 7.20 -0.66 4.75
C SER A 28 7.01 0.84 5.01
N GLN A 29 7.54 1.70 4.14
CA GLN A 29 7.37 3.15 4.25
C GLN A 29 5.97 3.59 3.83
N VAL A 30 5.47 3.07 2.71
CA VAL A 30 4.11 3.35 2.21
C VAL A 30 3.06 2.91 3.24
N LEU A 31 3.22 1.71 3.81
CA LEU A 31 2.33 1.21 4.87
C LEU A 31 2.29 2.16 6.08
N ALA A 32 3.47 2.55 6.58
CA ALA A 32 3.57 3.43 7.74
C ALA A 32 2.96 4.81 7.48
N LEU A 33 3.24 5.40 6.30
CA LEU A 33 2.69 6.68 5.90
C LEU A 33 1.17 6.63 5.71
N ALA A 34 0.65 5.57 5.10
CA ALA A 34 -0.78 5.42 4.87
C ALA A 34 -1.53 5.28 6.19
N VAL A 35 -1.00 4.50 7.13
CA VAL A 35 -1.57 4.35 8.46
C VAL A 35 -1.52 5.65 9.27
N GLN A 36 -0.40 6.38 9.21
CA GLN A 36 -0.25 7.63 9.93
C GLN A 36 -1.21 8.72 9.44
N ASN A 37 -1.53 8.73 8.15
CA ASN A 37 -2.34 9.76 7.51
C ASN A 37 -3.74 9.28 7.11
N TRP A 38 -4.12 8.05 7.47
CA TRP A 38 -5.42 7.43 7.19
C TRP A 38 -5.76 7.33 5.69
N LEU A 39 -4.79 6.92 4.88
CA LEU A 39 -4.88 6.89 3.42
C LEU A 39 -5.18 5.49 2.88
N GLY A 40 -5.81 5.42 1.72
CA GLY A 40 -5.78 4.21 0.90
C GLY A 40 -4.38 3.97 0.35
N TYR A 41 -3.99 2.70 0.12
CA TYR A 41 -2.63 2.45 -0.37
C TYR A 41 -2.41 1.21 -1.23
N GLY A 42 -1.32 1.24 -2.01
CA GLY A 42 -0.83 0.12 -2.81
C GLY A 42 0.49 -0.44 -2.30
N LEU A 43 0.63 -1.78 -2.28
CA LEU A 43 1.90 -2.48 -2.02
C LEU A 43 2.33 -3.30 -3.24
N VAL A 44 3.65 -3.38 -3.48
CA VAL A 44 4.27 -4.07 -4.63
C VAL A 44 5.09 -5.26 -4.15
N TYR A 45 4.67 -6.48 -4.52
CA TYR A 45 5.27 -7.75 -4.10
C TYR A 45 5.69 -7.78 -2.62
N PRO A 46 4.82 -7.40 -1.68
CA PRO A 46 5.18 -7.37 -0.27
C PRO A 46 5.49 -8.77 0.27
N LYS A 47 6.32 -8.79 1.32
CA LYS A 47 6.62 -10.00 2.10
C LYS A 47 6.18 -9.79 3.54
N LEU A 48 5.52 -10.79 4.12
CA LEU A 48 4.92 -10.64 5.45
C LEU A 48 5.99 -10.38 6.53
N ASP A 49 7.16 -11.00 6.38
CA ASP A 49 8.29 -10.84 7.32
C ASP A 49 8.97 -9.46 7.24
N GLN A 50 8.61 -8.62 6.25
CA GLN A 50 9.15 -7.27 6.05
C GLN A 50 8.16 -6.16 6.44
N LEU A 51 6.92 -6.53 6.78
CA LEU A 51 5.86 -5.60 7.13
C LEU A 51 5.54 -5.60 8.62
N ASP A 52 5.10 -4.44 9.12
CA ASP A 52 4.47 -4.38 10.43
C ASP A 52 3.04 -4.92 10.31
N ILE A 53 2.84 -6.17 10.74
CA ILE A 53 1.54 -6.85 10.66
C ILE A 53 0.44 -6.09 11.40
N SER A 54 0.77 -5.38 12.49
CA SER A 54 -0.22 -4.61 13.25
C SER A 54 -0.76 -3.42 12.44
N GLN A 55 0.07 -2.83 11.59
CA GLN A 55 -0.30 -1.79 10.65
C GLN A 55 -1.08 -2.35 9.46
N LEU A 56 -0.63 -3.48 8.92
CA LEU A 56 -1.29 -4.16 7.80
C LEU A 56 -2.72 -4.60 8.14
N GLN A 57 -2.98 -4.98 9.39
CA GLN A 57 -4.31 -5.36 9.90
C GLN A 57 -5.31 -4.20 10.01
N GLN A 58 -4.86 -2.94 9.90
CA GLN A 58 -5.76 -1.79 9.98
C GLN A 58 -6.71 -1.74 8.78
N ARG A 59 -7.95 -1.28 9.02
CA ARG A 59 -9.05 -1.29 8.03
C ARG A 59 -9.00 -0.12 7.04
N TYR A 60 -7.82 0.17 6.50
CA TYR A 60 -7.70 1.08 5.37
C TYR A 60 -7.80 0.32 4.06
N PRO A 61 -8.44 0.88 3.02
CA PRO A 61 -8.48 0.25 1.70
C PRO A 61 -7.06 0.06 1.17
N LYS A 62 -6.76 -1.14 0.67
CA LYS A 62 -5.44 -1.43 0.11
C LYS A 62 -5.48 -2.40 -1.06
N ILE A 63 -4.63 -2.15 -2.05
CA ILE A 63 -4.38 -3.05 -3.19
C ILE A 63 -2.99 -3.65 -3.02
N ILE A 64 -2.87 -4.94 -3.30
CA ILE A 64 -1.63 -5.70 -3.14
C ILE A 64 -1.30 -6.33 -4.48
N LEU A 65 -0.20 -5.90 -5.11
CA LEU A 65 0.34 -6.56 -6.29
C LEU A 65 1.20 -7.75 -5.85
N LEU A 66 0.86 -8.95 -6.29
CA LEU A 66 1.67 -10.17 -6.07
C LEU A 66 2.10 -10.79 -7.39
N ASP A 67 3.13 -11.64 -7.31
CA ASP A 67 3.38 -12.63 -8.36
C ASP A 67 2.26 -13.69 -8.30
N GLU A 68 1.80 -14.16 -9.46
CA GLU A 68 0.75 -15.20 -9.57
C GLU A 68 1.08 -16.47 -8.77
N ASN A 69 2.37 -16.76 -8.57
CA ASN A 69 2.86 -17.95 -7.87
C ASN A 69 3.34 -17.64 -6.44
N SER A 70 3.02 -16.44 -5.90
CA SER A 70 3.44 -16.07 -4.55
C SER A 70 2.88 -17.04 -3.51
N PRO A 71 3.72 -17.63 -2.64
CA PRO A 71 3.25 -18.52 -1.58
C PRO A 71 2.43 -17.77 -0.52
N GLU A 72 2.55 -16.45 -0.45
CA GLU A 72 1.85 -15.60 0.52
C GLU A 72 0.48 -15.10 -0.01
N HIS A 73 0.04 -15.58 -1.18
CA HIS A 73 -1.24 -15.20 -1.78
C HIS A 73 -2.41 -15.34 -0.78
N ASP A 74 -2.54 -16.52 -0.16
CA ASP A 74 -3.66 -16.84 0.73
C ASP A 74 -3.64 -16.03 2.05
N ASP A 75 -2.48 -15.51 2.42
CA ASP A 75 -2.33 -14.61 3.54
C ASP A 75 -2.76 -13.19 3.14
N PHE A 76 -2.33 -12.72 1.97
CA PHE A 76 -2.58 -11.34 1.53
C PHE A 76 -4.03 -11.05 1.12
N ILE A 77 -4.79 -12.04 0.65
CA ILE A 77 -6.23 -11.87 0.36
C ILE A 77 -7.04 -11.48 1.60
N GLN A 78 -6.52 -11.71 2.81
CA GLN A 78 -7.19 -11.34 4.06
C GLN A 78 -7.00 -9.87 4.41
N TYR A 79 -5.98 -9.21 3.86
CA TYR A 79 -5.62 -7.83 4.19
C TYR A 79 -6.17 -6.81 3.19
N GLY A 80 -6.35 -7.19 1.92
CA GLY A 80 -6.80 -6.29 0.85
C GLY A 80 -7.09 -7.01 -0.46
N GLN A 81 -7.35 -6.23 -1.51
CA GLN A 81 -7.55 -6.77 -2.86
C GLN A 81 -6.20 -7.13 -3.47
N VAL A 82 -6.04 -8.39 -3.86
CA VAL A 82 -4.84 -8.87 -4.54
C VAL A 82 -5.03 -8.78 -6.05
N VAL A 83 -4.01 -8.30 -6.74
CA VAL A 83 -3.93 -8.21 -8.21
C VAL A 83 -2.57 -8.75 -8.67
N PHE A 84 -2.46 -9.10 -9.95
CA PHE A 84 -1.26 -9.73 -10.50
C PHE A 84 -0.63 -8.98 -11.68
N ASP A 85 -1.33 -7.98 -12.22
CA ASP A 85 -0.82 -7.13 -13.29
C ASP A 85 -0.47 -5.74 -12.77
N TRP A 86 0.64 -5.19 -13.26
CA TRP A 86 1.12 -3.87 -12.88
C TRP A 86 0.14 -2.75 -13.28
N ASN A 87 -0.44 -2.82 -14.48
CA ASN A 87 -1.37 -1.78 -14.92
C ASN A 87 -2.68 -1.86 -14.14
N GLU A 88 -3.16 -3.07 -13.86
CA GLU A 88 -4.30 -3.29 -12.97
C GLU A 88 -4.02 -2.71 -11.58
N TYR A 89 -2.86 -3.00 -10.99
CA TYR A 89 -2.44 -2.42 -9.72
C TYR A 89 -2.53 -0.89 -9.70
N GLN A 90 -1.95 -0.21 -10.70
CA GLN A 90 -2.00 1.24 -10.77
C GLN A 90 -3.43 1.78 -10.88
N VAL A 91 -4.28 1.13 -11.68
CA VAL A 91 -5.68 1.52 -11.88
C VAL A 91 -6.51 1.30 -10.61
N GLU A 92 -6.37 0.14 -9.96
CA GLU A 92 -7.13 -0.21 -8.76
C GLU A 92 -6.74 0.67 -7.56
N VAL A 93 -5.45 0.97 -7.40
CA VAL A 93 -4.98 1.89 -6.36
C VAL A 93 -5.61 3.28 -6.54
N GLN A 94 -5.64 3.81 -7.76
CA GLN A 94 -6.26 5.12 -8.02
C GLN A 94 -7.77 5.14 -7.72
N LYS A 95 -8.45 3.99 -7.81
CA LYS A 95 -9.87 3.88 -7.45
C LYS A 95 -10.11 3.98 -5.94
N LEU A 96 -9.10 3.75 -5.10
CA LEU A 96 -9.22 3.87 -3.64
C LEU A 96 -9.56 5.30 -3.20
N VAL A 97 -9.22 6.32 -4.01
CA VAL A 97 -9.58 7.74 -3.78
C VAL A 97 -11.10 7.92 -3.64
N TYR A 98 -11.89 7.06 -4.29
CA TYR A 98 -13.34 7.16 -4.30
C TYR A 98 -14.04 6.37 -3.19
N TYR A 99 -13.29 5.72 -2.29
CA TYR A 99 -13.86 4.98 -1.16
C TYR A 99 -14.17 5.93 0.02
N VAL A 100 -15.07 6.88 -0.22
CA VAL A 100 -15.71 7.64 0.87
C VAL A 100 -16.70 6.67 1.52
N GLY A 101 -16.41 6.30 2.78
CA GLY A 101 -17.09 5.24 3.52
C GLY A 101 -18.62 5.22 3.36
N LEU A 102 -19.14 4.00 3.11
CA LEU A 102 -20.52 3.64 3.41
C LEU A 102 -20.65 3.30 4.90
#